data_AF-A0A2T2SF92-F1
#
_entry.id   AF-A0A2T2SF92-F1
#
_cell.length_a   1.000
_cell.length_b   1.000
_cell.length_c   1.000
_cell.angle_alpha   90.00
_cell.angle_beta   90.00
_cell.angle_gamma   90.00
#
_symmetry.space_group_name_H-M   'P 1'
#
loop_
_entity.id
_entity.type
_entity.pdbx_description
1 polymer ?
#
loop_
_entity_poly.entity_id
_entity_poly.type
_entity_poly.pdbx_seq_one_letter_code
_entity_poly.pdbx_strand_id
1 'polypeptide(L)'
;IDSVFDSTQVEALRNWVRDGGTLVGTEESARFLTAGASGLTEVEAMEDTTDRPIGPYTSYAARDDSTGLDNIPGAALTGRLDATHPLAYGLGEEVYTLTYGVSGLEPSPDLQTAGHFAKDAADLLVSGYASQSNLTQLAGHTFAGTVGMGEGTVVFLVDNTQYRMFWRGPSRMMQNAVMLVPGLLE
;
A
#
# COMPACT_ATOMS: atom_id res chain seq x y z
N ILE A 1 -10.83 7.93 -9.25
CA ILE A 1 -10.67 9.14 -8.41
C ILE A 1 -10.31 10.35 -9.26
N ASP A 2 -9.65 10.17 -10.39
CA ASP A 2 -9.22 11.24 -11.31
C ASP A 2 -10.36 12.10 -11.88
N SER A 3 -11.61 11.61 -11.83
CA SER A 3 -12.80 12.40 -12.17
C SER A 3 -13.35 13.24 -11.01
N VAL A 4 -12.79 13.10 -9.80
CA VAL A 4 -13.28 13.70 -8.55
C VAL A 4 -12.37 14.86 -8.11
N PHE A 5 -11.07 14.74 -8.34
CA PHE A 5 -10.08 15.76 -8.03
C PHE A 5 -9.39 16.26 -9.31
N ASP A 6 -9.62 17.51 -9.65
CA ASP A 6 -8.83 18.21 -10.66
C ASP A 6 -7.50 18.73 -10.09
N SER A 7 -6.65 19.28 -10.95
CA SER A 7 -5.35 19.83 -10.55
C SER A 7 -5.43 20.96 -9.53
N THR A 8 -6.52 21.74 -9.54
CA THR A 8 -6.72 22.82 -8.57
C THR A 8 -6.99 22.24 -7.18
N GLN A 9 -7.81 21.20 -7.11
CA GLN A 9 -8.11 20.53 -5.84
C GLN A 9 -6.92 19.73 -5.32
N VAL A 10 -6.12 19.11 -6.19
CA VAL A 10 -4.86 18.45 -5.81
C VAL A 10 -3.86 19.46 -5.23
N GLU A 11 -3.70 20.63 -5.85
CA GLU A 11 -2.83 21.68 -5.30
C GLU A 11 -3.36 22.26 -3.99
N ALA A 12 -4.68 22.37 -3.83
CA ALA A 12 -5.28 22.75 -2.56
C ALA A 12 -4.96 21.74 -1.44
N LEU A 13 -5.05 20.44 -1.73
CA LEU A 13 -4.64 19.37 -0.80
C LEU A 13 -3.15 19.47 -0.50
N ARG A 14 -2.30 19.65 -1.52
CA ARG A 14 -0.85 19.79 -1.36
C ARG A 14 -0.50 20.95 -0.42
N ASN A 15 -1.15 22.09 -0.60
CA ASN A 15 -0.91 23.26 0.26
C ASN A 15 -1.42 23.01 1.69
N TRP A 16 -2.59 22.40 1.86
CA TRP A 16 -3.09 22.05 3.20
C TRP A 16 -2.14 21.09 3.95
N VAL A 17 -1.55 20.11 3.27
CA VAL A 17 -0.52 19.25 3.87
C VAL A 17 0.73 20.07 4.22
N ARG A 18 1.22 20.90 3.30
CA ARG A 18 2.39 21.77 3.56
C ARG A 18 2.22 22.67 4.78
N ASP A 19 1.00 23.10 5.08
CA ASP A 19 0.62 23.93 6.22
C ASP A 19 0.37 23.11 7.52
N GLY A 20 0.87 21.87 7.60
CA GLY A 20 0.80 21.03 8.81
C GLY A 20 -0.30 19.96 8.78
N GLY A 21 -1.01 19.81 7.66
CA GLY A 21 -2.01 18.75 7.50
C GLY A 21 -1.38 17.35 7.46
N THR A 22 -2.07 16.37 8.07
CA THR A 22 -1.73 14.94 7.88
C THR A 22 -2.75 14.29 6.95
N LEU A 23 -2.32 13.93 5.74
CA LEU A 23 -3.16 13.30 4.71
C LEU A 23 -2.95 11.79 4.72
N VAL A 24 -3.96 11.03 5.12
CA VAL A 24 -3.91 9.56 5.14
C VAL A 24 -4.61 9.00 3.90
N GLY A 25 -3.82 8.44 2.98
CA GLY A 25 -4.31 7.69 1.83
C GLY A 25 -4.47 6.21 2.18
N THR A 26 -5.66 5.66 1.93
CA THR A 26 -5.97 4.24 2.11
C THR A 26 -6.36 3.59 0.80
N GLU A 27 -5.94 2.35 0.55
CA GLU A 27 -6.32 1.58 -0.65
C GLU A 27 -6.02 2.39 -1.93
N GLU A 28 -6.98 2.53 -2.84
CA GLU A 28 -6.82 3.30 -4.08
C GLU A 28 -6.57 4.80 -3.85
N SER A 29 -6.92 5.35 -2.69
CA SER A 29 -6.52 6.72 -2.34
C SER A 29 -5.02 6.80 -2.04
N ALA A 30 -4.38 5.76 -1.51
CA ALA A 30 -2.93 5.73 -1.37
C ALA A 30 -2.25 5.74 -2.74
N ARG A 31 -2.74 4.92 -3.68
CA ARG A 31 -2.27 4.91 -5.08
C ARG A 31 -2.45 6.26 -5.76
N PHE A 32 -3.58 6.93 -5.56
CA PHE A 32 -3.80 8.25 -6.14
C PHE A 32 -2.74 9.28 -5.76
N LEU A 33 -2.16 9.21 -4.56
CA LEU A 33 -1.17 10.19 -4.08
C LEU A 33 0.24 10.01 -4.67
N THR A 34 0.44 8.98 -5.49
CA THR A 34 1.72 8.66 -6.15
C THR A 34 2.02 9.58 -7.34
N ALA A 35 3.28 9.58 -7.78
CA ALA A 35 3.80 10.38 -8.88
C ALA A 35 3.03 10.13 -10.18
N GLY A 36 2.80 8.85 -10.52
CA GLY A 36 2.10 8.44 -11.74
C GLY A 36 0.61 8.73 -11.78
N ALA A 37 -0.01 9.13 -10.65
CA ALA A 37 -1.43 9.46 -10.56
C ALA A 37 -1.64 10.97 -10.37
N SER A 38 -1.82 11.45 -9.13
CA SER A 38 -2.03 12.89 -8.87
C SER A 38 -0.76 13.72 -8.94
N GLY A 39 0.42 13.09 -8.82
CA GLY A 39 1.69 13.81 -8.66
C GLY A 39 1.78 14.57 -7.34
N LEU A 40 0.95 14.25 -6.34
CA LEU A 40 0.99 14.90 -5.03
C LEU A 40 2.30 14.60 -4.30
N THR A 41 2.82 13.38 -4.45
CA THR A 41 4.15 12.95 -3.97
C THR A 41 5.01 12.40 -5.12
N GLU A 42 6.30 12.21 -4.86
CA GLU A 42 7.25 11.55 -5.79
C GLU A 42 7.30 10.02 -5.58
N VAL A 43 6.39 9.46 -4.78
CA VAL A 43 6.33 8.02 -4.52
C VAL A 43 5.83 7.31 -5.77
N GLU A 44 6.49 6.24 -6.17
CA GLU A 44 6.05 5.39 -7.29
C GLU A 44 5.22 4.21 -6.78
N ALA A 45 4.11 3.95 -7.47
CA ALA A 45 3.37 2.72 -7.28
C ALA A 45 4.09 1.58 -7.99
N MET A 46 4.04 0.38 -7.42
CA MET A 46 4.37 -0.84 -8.15
C MET A 46 3.52 -0.92 -9.43
N GLU A 47 4.12 -1.38 -10.53
CA GLU A 47 3.40 -1.65 -11.77
C GLU A 47 2.23 -2.63 -11.53
N ASP A 48 1.04 -2.22 -11.94
CA ASP A 48 -0.13 -3.09 -11.89
C ASP A 48 -0.07 -4.09 -13.05
N THR A 49 0.23 -5.34 -12.70
CA THR A 49 0.27 -6.46 -13.64
C THR A 49 -1.00 -7.31 -13.59
N THR A 50 -2.06 -6.83 -12.95
CA THR A 50 -3.37 -7.47 -13.05
C THR A 50 -3.94 -7.34 -14.47
N ASP A 51 -4.86 -8.23 -14.83
CA ASP A 51 -5.55 -8.24 -16.13
C ASP A 51 -4.66 -8.37 -17.38
N ARG A 52 -3.57 -9.16 -17.30
CA ARG A 52 -2.74 -9.43 -18.48
C ARG A 52 -3.58 -10.09 -19.58
N PRO A 53 -3.41 -9.68 -20.86
CA PRO A 53 -4.15 -10.30 -21.94
C PRO A 53 -3.89 -11.80 -21.99
N ILE A 54 -4.95 -12.60 -21.94
CA ILE A 54 -4.86 -14.05 -22.12
C ILE A 54 -4.35 -14.32 -23.53
N GLY A 55 -3.26 -15.08 -23.64
CA GLY A 55 -2.64 -15.40 -24.93
C GLY A 55 -3.63 -16.07 -25.89
N PRO A 56 -3.53 -15.81 -27.21
CA PRO A 56 -4.53 -16.23 -28.21
C PRO A 56 -4.69 -17.75 -28.33
N TYR A 57 -3.68 -18.51 -27.92
CA TYR A 57 -3.66 -19.98 -27.96
C TYR A 57 -4.03 -20.66 -26.63
N THR A 58 -4.41 -19.88 -25.61
CA THR A 58 -4.89 -20.42 -24.33
C THR A 58 -6.22 -21.13 -24.56
N SER A 59 -6.26 -22.44 -24.29
CA SER A 59 -7.46 -23.25 -24.46
C SER A 59 -8.63 -22.69 -23.64
N TYR A 60 -9.85 -22.83 -24.15
CA TYR A 60 -11.04 -22.29 -23.47
C TYR A 60 -11.15 -22.77 -22.01
N ALA A 61 -10.91 -24.06 -21.77
CA ALA A 61 -10.97 -24.65 -20.43
C ALA A 61 -9.90 -24.11 -19.46
N ALA A 62 -8.78 -23.58 -19.97
CA ALA A 62 -7.69 -23.05 -19.16
C ALA A 62 -7.78 -21.52 -18.94
N ARG A 63 -8.78 -20.84 -19.51
CA ARG A 63 -8.88 -19.38 -19.43
C ARG A 63 -9.16 -18.88 -18.02
N ASP A 64 -10.10 -19.52 -17.32
CA ASP A 64 -10.46 -19.14 -15.95
C ASP A 64 -9.23 -19.28 -15.03
N ASP A 65 -8.55 -20.42 -15.07
CA ASP A 65 -7.31 -20.65 -14.31
C ASP A 65 -6.23 -19.61 -14.64
N SER A 66 -6.06 -19.27 -15.93
CA SER A 66 -5.08 -18.28 -16.37
C SER A 66 -5.36 -16.90 -15.80
N THR A 67 -6.63 -16.46 -15.79
CA THR A 67 -7.02 -15.18 -15.17
C THR A 67 -6.91 -15.21 -13.64
N GLY A 68 -7.10 -16.38 -13.03
CA GLY A 68 -6.95 -16.57 -11.59
C GLY A 68 -5.50 -16.40 -11.12
N LEU A 69 -4.50 -16.66 -11.98
CA LEU A 69 -3.08 -16.49 -11.62
C LEU A 69 -2.70 -15.03 -11.34
N ASP A 70 -3.35 -14.07 -11.99
CA ASP A 70 -3.06 -12.65 -11.84
C ASP A 70 -3.77 -12.05 -10.61
N ASN A 71 -4.80 -12.72 -10.12
CA ASN A 71 -5.64 -12.20 -9.04
C ASN A 71 -5.21 -12.70 -7.65
N ILE A 72 -5.30 -11.81 -6.66
CA ILE A 72 -5.30 -12.15 -5.24
C ILE A 72 -6.69 -11.81 -4.69
N PRO A 73 -7.59 -12.79 -4.50
CA PRO A 73 -8.97 -12.55 -4.02
C PRO A 73 -9.05 -12.29 -2.50
N GLY A 74 -7.91 -12.16 -1.84
CA GLY A 74 -7.76 -12.07 -0.39
C GLY A 74 -6.74 -13.09 0.10
N ALA A 75 -5.55 -12.63 0.46
CA ALA A 75 -4.50 -13.45 1.06
C ALA A 75 -3.93 -12.78 2.31
N ALA A 76 -3.59 -13.59 3.30
CA ALA A 76 -2.84 -13.15 4.47
C ALA A 76 -1.36 -13.19 4.10
N LEU A 77 -0.72 -12.02 4.04
CA LEU A 77 0.70 -11.89 3.72
C LEU A 77 1.51 -11.43 4.93
N THR A 78 2.75 -11.92 5.02
CA THR A 78 3.73 -11.52 6.03
C THR A 78 4.28 -10.12 5.71
N GLY A 79 4.04 -9.17 6.62
CA GLY A 79 4.64 -7.85 6.62
C GLY A 79 5.73 -7.72 7.68
N ARG A 80 6.85 -7.10 7.32
CA ARG A 80 7.91 -6.68 8.24
C ARG A 80 7.72 -5.19 8.56
N LEU A 81 7.88 -4.84 9.83
CA LEU A 81 7.66 -3.50 10.33
C LEU A 81 8.95 -2.92 10.93
N ASP A 82 9.14 -1.61 10.75
CA ASP A 82 10.07 -0.83 11.56
C ASP A 82 9.34 -0.34 12.82
N ALA A 83 9.55 -1.02 13.95
CA ALA A 83 8.89 -0.70 15.21
C ALA A 83 9.27 0.68 15.77
N THR A 84 10.32 1.32 15.25
CA THR A 84 10.73 2.69 15.63
C THR A 84 9.96 3.76 14.85
N HIS A 85 9.34 3.38 13.72
CA HIS A 85 8.50 4.27 12.93
C HIS A 85 7.17 4.53 13.65
N PRO A 86 6.68 5.79 13.78
CA PRO A 86 5.47 6.11 14.53
C PRO A 86 4.22 5.38 14.04
N LEU A 87 4.09 5.23 12.71
CA LEU A 87 3.02 4.46 12.09
C LEU A 87 2.96 2.98 12.57
N ALA A 88 4.09 2.38 12.93
CA ALA A 88 4.19 0.99 13.39
C ALA A 88 4.34 0.87 14.93
N TYR A 89 4.23 1.98 15.67
CA TYR A 89 4.39 1.98 17.12
C TYR A 89 3.44 1.00 17.82
N GLY A 90 4.00 0.12 18.65
CA GLY A 90 3.24 -0.85 19.44
C GLY A 90 2.71 -2.06 18.67
N LEU A 91 3.17 -2.29 17.42
CA LEU A 91 2.86 -3.49 16.64
C LEU A 91 3.95 -4.58 16.72
N GLY A 92 5.21 -4.21 16.99
CA GLY A 92 6.36 -5.12 16.89
C GLY A 92 7.00 -5.10 15.50
N GLU A 93 7.78 -6.14 15.17
CA GLU A 93 8.57 -6.20 13.92
C GLU A 93 7.88 -6.99 12.79
N GLU A 94 6.76 -7.65 13.09
CA GLU A 94 6.02 -8.47 12.12
C GLU A 94 4.51 -8.25 12.28
N VAL A 95 3.81 -8.23 11.16
CA VAL A 95 2.35 -8.16 11.09
C VAL A 95 1.85 -9.02 9.94
N TYR A 96 0.62 -9.51 10.04
CA TYR A 96 -0.08 -10.07 8.89
C TYR A 96 -1.02 -9.01 8.32
N THR A 97 -0.97 -8.83 7.00
CA THR A 97 -1.87 -7.93 6.26
C THR A 97 -2.80 -8.74 5.36
N LEU A 98 -3.99 -8.21 5.11
CA LEU A 98 -4.93 -8.76 4.15
C LEU A 98 -4.78 -8.02 2.84
N THR A 99 -4.22 -8.71 1.86
CA THR A 99 -3.94 -8.14 0.55
C THR A 99 -4.97 -8.60 -0.47
N TYR A 100 -5.43 -7.63 -1.27
CA TYR A 100 -6.31 -7.83 -2.41
C TYR A 100 -5.61 -7.29 -3.66
N GLY A 101 -5.48 -8.13 -4.70
CA GLY A 101 -4.69 -7.81 -5.87
C GLY A 101 -3.19 -7.68 -5.58
N VAL A 102 -2.46 -7.11 -6.54
CA VAL A 102 -1.02 -6.84 -6.45
C VAL A 102 -0.84 -5.34 -6.32
N SER A 103 -0.79 -4.86 -5.07
CA SER A 103 -0.64 -3.45 -4.76
C SER A 103 0.50 -3.23 -3.77
N GLY A 104 1.39 -2.33 -4.12
CA GLY A 104 2.55 -1.95 -3.31
C GLY A 104 3.14 -0.65 -3.82
N LEU A 105 4.05 -0.08 -3.05
CA LEU A 105 4.83 1.11 -3.41
C LEU A 105 6.28 0.69 -3.58
N GLU A 106 6.94 1.29 -4.57
CA GLU A 106 8.38 1.11 -4.78
C GLU A 106 9.14 1.71 -3.58
N PRO A 107 10.00 0.93 -2.90
CA PRO A 107 10.84 1.47 -1.84
C PRO A 107 11.79 2.53 -2.41
N SER A 108 11.80 3.72 -1.83
CA SER A 108 12.66 4.83 -2.27
C SER A 108 13.15 5.65 -1.07
N PRO A 109 14.20 6.48 -1.25
CA PRO A 109 14.64 7.42 -0.22
C PRO A 109 13.58 8.45 0.18
N ASP A 110 12.64 8.75 -0.72
CA ASP A 110 11.57 9.74 -0.50
C ASP A 110 10.38 9.16 0.27
N LEU A 111 10.30 7.83 0.39
CA LEU A 111 9.28 7.12 1.16
C LEU A 111 9.89 6.52 2.42
N GLN A 112 9.54 7.05 3.58
CA GLN A 112 9.90 6.44 4.85
C GLN A 112 9.02 5.20 5.07
N THR A 113 9.54 4.02 4.74
CA THR A 113 8.85 2.75 4.91
C THR A 113 8.65 2.42 6.39
N ALA A 114 7.40 2.28 6.81
CA ALA A 114 7.04 1.75 8.13
C ALA A 114 6.78 0.24 8.08
N GLY A 115 6.30 -0.25 6.93
CA GLY A 115 5.97 -1.65 6.71
C GLY A 115 6.14 -2.07 5.26
N HIS A 116 6.81 -3.20 5.04
CA HIS A 116 7.00 -3.80 3.73
C HIS A 116 6.70 -5.29 3.74
N PHE A 117 6.31 -5.85 2.60
CA PHE A 117 6.12 -7.28 2.46
C PHE A 117 7.43 -8.03 2.69
N ALA A 118 7.38 -9.23 3.28
CA ALA A 118 8.56 -10.09 3.43
C ALA A 118 9.31 -10.20 2.08
N LYS A 119 10.64 -10.10 2.14
CA LYS A 119 11.50 -10.04 0.94
C LYS A 119 11.66 -11.39 0.25
N ASP A 120 11.50 -12.48 0.99
CA ASP A 120 11.46 -13.81 0.41
C ASP A 120 10.02 -14.17 0.06
N ALA A 121 9.75 -14.37 -1.24
CA ALA A 121 8.45 -14.74 -1.74
C ALA A 121 7.96 -16.11 -1.19
N ALA A 122 8.87 -17.00 -0.78
CA ALA A 122 8.52 -18.29 -0.19
C ALA A 122 7.93 -18.16 1.22
N ASP A 123 8.29 -17.09 1.96
CA ASP A 123 7.83 -16.83 3.33
C ASP A 123 6.67 -15.80 3.38
N LEU A 124 6.28 -15.27 2.22
CA LEU A 124 5.32 -14.17 2.13
C LEU A 124 3.88 -14.62 2.34
N LEU A 125 3.48 -15.79 1.80
CA LEU A 125 2.11 -16.28 1.90
C LEU A 125 1.88 -17.04 3.21
N VAL A 126 1.00 -16.52 4.07
CA VAL A 126 0.61 -17.18 5.32
C VAL A 126 -0.65 -18.03 5.13
N SER A 127 -1.64 -17.48 4.43
CA SER A 127 -2.93 -18.14 4.20
C SER A 127 -3.66 -17.53 3.00
N GLY A 128 -4.55 -18.29 2.38
CA GLY A 128 -5.29 -17.89 1.19
C GLY A 128 -4.56 -18.28 -0.08
N TYR A 129 -4.83 -17.55 -1.18
CA TYR A 129 -4.26 -17.84 -2.48
C TYR A 129 -3.59 -16.59 -3.06
N ALA A 130 -2.35 -16.77 -3.50
CA ALA A 130 -1.61 -15.86 -4.35
C ALA A 130 -0.69 -16.70 -5.24
N SER A 131 -0.62 -16.41 -6.53
CA SER A 131 0.29 -17.11 -7.42
C SER A 131 1.75 -16.80 -7.05
N GLN A 132 2.68 -17.69 -7.39
CA GLN A 132 4.11 -17.42 -7.18
C GLN A 132 4.57 -16.15 -7.90
N SER A 133 4.00 -15.85 -9.07
CA SER A 133 4.27 -14.60 -9.80
C SER A 133 3.88 -13.39 -8.96
N ASN A 134 2.69 -13.40 -8.34
CA ASN A 134 2.21 -12.31 -7.49
C ASN A 134 3.04 -12.16 -6.22
N LEU A 135 3.43 -13.27 -5.59
CA LEU A 135 4.28 -13.23 -4.40
C LEU A 135 5.67 -12.66 -4.71
N THR A 136 6.30 -13.09 -5.80
CA THR A 136 7.59 -12.54 -6.25
C THR A 136 7.49 -11.05 -6.56
N GLN A 137 6.37 -10.64 -7.14
CA GLN A 137 6.07 -9.25 -7.45
C GLN A 137 5.91 -8.39 -6.19
N LEU A 138 5.15 -8.84 -5.19
CA LEU A 138 4.92 -8.09 -3.96
C LEU A 138 6.14 -8.07 -3.03
N ALA A 139 6.98 -9.10 -3.08
CA ALA A 139 8.08 -9.28 -2.14
C ALA A 139 8.95 -8.02 -2.02
N GLY A 140 9.12 -7.54 -0.79
CA GLY A 140 9.94 -6.38 -0.48
C GLY A 140 9.33 -5.01 -0.78
N HIS A 141 8.17 -4.92 -1.44
CA HIS A 141 7.49 -3.64 -1.68
C HIS A 141 6.88 -3.08 -0.40
N THR A 142 6.77 -1.76 -0.35
CA THR A 142 6.19 -1.05 0.79
C THR A 142 4.67 -1.10 0.73
N PHE A 143 4.01 -1.50 1.82
CA PHE A 143 2.54 -1.40 1.95
C PHE A 143 2.12 -0.27 2.91
N ALA A 144 3.05 0.24 3.72
CA ALA A 144 2.81 1.34 4.62
C ALA A 144 4.05 2.22 4.81
N GLY A 145 3.88 3.53 4.75
CA GLY A 145 4.96 4.48 4.93
C GLY A 145 4.49 5.92 4.94
N THR A 146 5.43 6.84 5.13
CA THR A 146 5.14 8.27 5.21
C THR A 146 6.08 9.10 4.34
N VAL A 147 5.58 10.24 3.86
CA VAL A 147 6.34 11.26 3.14
C VAL A 147 6.11 12.59 3.85
N GLY A 148 7.19 13.21 4.33
CA GLY A 148 7.13 14.56 4.88
C GLY A 148 6.87 15.57 3.76
N MET A 149 6.00 16.55 4.00
CA MET A 149 5.67 17.58 3.02
C MET A 149 5.40 18.91 3.72
N GLY A 150 6.36 19.83 3.62
CA GLY A 150 6.32 21.08 4.39
C GLY A 150 6.32 20.77 5.89
N GLU A 151 5.37 21.34 6.62
CA GLU A 151 5.15 21.08 8.04
C GLU A 151 4.22 19.87 8.29
N GLY A 152 3.66 19.26 7.24
CA GLY A 152 2.75 18.13 7.34
C GLY A 152 3.31 16.82 6.81
N THR A 153 2.44 15.84 6.64
CA THR A 153 2.82 14.48 6.23
C THR A 153 1.75 13.81 5.40
N VAL A 154 2.17 13.07 4.39
CA VAL A 154 1.35 12.13 3.64
C VAL A 154 1.62 10.72 4.16
N VAL A 155 0.57 10.00 4.56
CA VAL A 155 0.63 8.62 5.04
C VAL A 155 0.03 7.71 3.97
N PHE A 156 0.75 6.65 3.63
CA PHE A 156 0.30 5.61 2.74
C PHE A 156 -0.07 4.35 3.52
N LEU A 157 -1.27 3.85 3.29
CA LEU A 157 -1.76 2.54 3.76
C LEU A 157 -2.38 1.82 2.55
N VAL A 158 -1.58 1.02 1.85
CA VAL A 158 -1.98 0.41 0.57
C VAL A 158 -3.07 -0.63 0.76
N ASP A 159 -2.99 -1.44 1.82
CA ASP A 159 -4.01 -2.42 2.16
C ASP A 159 -5.13 -1.81 3.01
N ASN A 160 -6.30 -2.47 2.99
CA ASN A 160 -7.43 -2.09 3.83
C ASN A 160 -7.17 -2.44 5.31
N THR A 161 -6.69 -1.45 6.06
CA THR A 161 -6.36 -1.63 7.49
C THR A 161 -7.55 -1.93 8.40
N GLN A 162 -8.78 -1.69 7.95
CA GLN A 162 -9.99 -1.81 8.77
C GLN A 162 -10.92 -2.94 8.32
N TYR A 163 -10.49 -3.79 7.39
CA TYR A 163 -11.35 -4.80 6.78
C TYR A 163 -12.00 -5.69 7.84
N ARG A 164 -13.33 -5.49 8.02
CA ARG A 164 -14.18 -6.18 9.01
C ARG A 164 -13.62 -6.16 10.45
N MET A 165 -12.72 -5.25 10.78
CA MET A 165 -12.10 -5.10 12.12
C MET A 165 -11.35 -6.33 12.67
N PHE A 166 -11.04 -7.34 11.84
CA PHE A 166 -10.32 -8.53 12.31
C PHE A 166 -8.80 -8.32 12.38
N TRP A 167 -8.26 -7.42 11.56
CA TRP A 167 -6.82 -7.19 11.39
C TRP A 167 -6.31 -6.17 12.40
N ARG A 168 -6.10 -6.60 13.65
CA ARG A 168 -5.75 -5.71 14.77
C ARG A 168 -4.44 -4.95 14.56
N GLY A 169 -3.45 -5.56 13.90
CA GLY A 169 -2.18 -4.92 13.55
C GLY A 169 -2.41 -3.75 12.58
N PRO A 170 -2.82 -4.00 11.33
CA PRO A 170 -3.13 -2.95 10.37
C PRO A 170 -4.09 -1.89 10.93
N SER A 171 -5.12 -2.29 11.68
CA SER A 171 -6.07 -1.35 12.30
C SER A 171 -5.41 -0.38 13.29
N ARG A 172 -4.36 -0.81 13.99
CA ARG A 172 -3.53 0.09 14.82
C ARG A 172 -2.71 1.06 13.99
N MET A 173 -2.23 0.69 12.80
CA MET A 173 -1.49 1.60 11.92
C MET A 173 -2.35 2.81 11.54
N MET A 174 -3.64 2.61 11.25
CA MET A 174 -4.57 3.73 11.01
C MET A 174 -4.74 4.62 12.23
N GLN A 175 -4.83 4.04 13.44
CA GLN A 175 -4.90 4.82 14.68
C GLN A 175 -3.62 5.64 14.87
N ASN A 176 -2.45 5.04 14.64
CA ASN A 176 -1.17 5.72 14.71
C ASN A 176 -1.05 6.84 13.65
N ALA A 177 -1.57 6.62 12.43
CA ALA A 177 -1.61 7.62 11.37
C ALA A 177 -2.37 8.89 11.77
N VAL A 178 -3.47 8.73 12.51
CA VAL A 178 -4.32 9.86 12.93
C VAL A 178 -3.86 10.47 14.27
N MET A 179 -3.31 9.68 15.17
CA MET A 179 -3.06 10.11 16.56
C MET A 179 -1.58 10.39 16.86
N LEU A 180 -0.66 9.64 16.25
CA LEU A 180 0.77 9.71 16.58
C LEU A 180 1.58 10.46 15.53
N VAL A 181 1.35 10.16 14.23
CA VAL A 181 2.06 10.81 13.13
C VAL A 181 1.95 12.35 13.18
N PRO A 182 0.77 12.96 13.41
CA PRO A 182 0.66 14.42 13.46
C PRO A 182 1.41 15.05 14.65
N GLY A 183 1.58 14.29 15.74
CA GLY A 183 2.20 14.78 16.97
C GLY A 183 3.72 14.65 17.02
N LEU A 184 4.34 14.11 15.97
CA LEU A 184 5.78 13.86 15.88
C LEU A 184 6.45 14.65 14.74
N LEU A 185 5.73 15.61 14.18
CA LEU A 185 6.25 16.64 13.29
C LEU A 185 6.83 17.75 14.18
N GLU A 186 8.12 17.65 14.50
CA GLU A 186 8.91 18.73 15.11
C GLU A 186 9.60 19.59 14.04
#